data_AF-A0A200PXY6-F1
#
_entry.id   AF-A0A200PXY6-F1
#
_cell.length_a   1.000
_cell.length_b   1.000
_cell.length_c   1.000
_cell.angle_alpha   90.00
_cell.angle_beta   90.00
_cell.angle_gamma   90.00
#
_symmetry.space_group_name_H-M   'P 1'
#
loop_
_entity.id
_entity.type
_entity.pdbx_description
1 polymer ?
#
loop_
_entity_poly.entity_id
_entity_poly.type
_entity_poly.pdbx_seq_one_letter_code
_entity_poly.pdbx_strand_id
1 'polypeptide(L)'
;MKEKAGQDENGCQLPIPDEIYRIVMPDERHGRVRGEGLGVTPTAFFRSQTASSTSNSTRINDLEHQVSDLKRKLEEKDEEMERRIKERDDEYERRMKARDEEIERQNVERKKRMMDRVEEMLGIRRQPL
;
A
#
# COMPACT_ATOMS: atom_id res chain seq x y z
N MET A 1 -51.24 -8.26 -32.77
CA MET A 1 -51.75 -6.88 -32.72
C MET A 1 -52.11 -6.48 -34.15
N LYS A 2 -53.29 -5.92 -34.42
CA LYS A 2 -53.67 -5.46 -35.77
C LYS A 2 -53.29 -3.99 -35.87
N GLU A 3 -52.22 -3.67 -36.59
CA GLU A 3 -51.84 -2.28 -36.88
C GLU A 3 -52.93 -1.65 -37.77
N LYS A 4 -53.40 -0.46 -37.38
CA LYS A 4 -54.45 0.25 -38.12
C LYS A 4 -53.82 0.95 -39.32
N ALA A 5 -54.37 0.73 -40.51
CA ALA A 5 -53.95 1.42 -41.74
C ALA A 5 -54.14 2.94 -41.60
N GLY A 6 -53.21 3.72 -42.16
CA GLY A 6 -53.34 5.17 -42.28
C GLY A 6 -54.56 5.56 -43.12
N GLN A 7 -55.21 6.67 -42.77
CA GLN A 7 -56.37 7.20 -43.50
C GLN A 7 -55.92 8.20 -44.54
N ASP A 8 -56.51 8.13 -45.74
CA ASP A 8 -56.35 9.18 -46.75
C ASP A 8 -57.19 10.43 -46.42
N GLU A 9 -57.00 11.49 -47.21
CA GLU A 9 -57.67 12.79 -47.01
C GLU A 9 -59.20 12.74 -47.20
N ASN A 10 -59.71 11.62 -47.72
CA ASN A 10 -61.14 11.34 -47.93
C ASN A 10 -61.70 10.32 -46.92
N GLY A 11 -60.91 9.93 -45.91
CA GLY A 11 -61.32 9.03 -44.83
C GLY A 11 -61.42 7.55 -45.22
N CYS A 12 -60.96 7.16 -46.41
CA CYS A 12 -60.92 5.77 -46.83
C CYS A 12 -59.69 5.06 -46.23
N GLN A 13 -59.94 3.95 -45.52
CA GLN A 13 -58.87 3.07 -45.05
C GLN A 13 -58.45 2.16 -46.21
N LEU A 14 -57.42 2.58 -46.94
CA LEU A 14 -56.78 1.73 -47.92
C LEU A 14 -55.53 1.08 -47.29
N PRO A 15 -55.31 -0.22 -47.49
CA PRO A 15 -54.04 -0.83 -47.12
C PRO A 15 -52.93 -0.13 -47.91
N ILE A 16 -51.90 0.36 -47.22
CA ILE A 16 -50.73 0.95 -47.87
C ILE A 16 -50.12 -0.16 -48.74
N PRO A 17 -50.03 0.01 -50.08
CA PRO A 17 -49.40 -0.98 -50.93
C PRO A 17 -47.95 -1.18 -50.51
N ASP A 18 -47.49 -2.43 -50.43
CA ASP A 18 -46.11 -2.80 -50.05
C ASP A 18 -45.05 -2.06 -50.87
N GLU A 19 -45.38 -1.66 -52.09
CA GLU A 19 -44.52 -0.84 -52.97
C GLU A 19 -44.21 0.54 -52.36
N ILE A 20 -45.21 1.23 -51.79
CA ILE A 20 -45.01 2.51 -51.11
C ILE A 20 -44.17 2.31 -49.85
N TYR A 21 -44.39 1.21 -49.13
CA TYR A 21 -43.61 0.89 -47.94
C TYR A 21 -42.13 0.67 -48.29
N ARG A 22 -41.81 -0.01 -49.40
CA ARG A 22 -40.42 -0.17 -49.88
C ARG A 22 -39.77 1.12 -50.37
N ILE A 23 -40.55 2.06 -50.89
CA ILE A 23 -40.02 3.37 -51.31
C ILE A 23 -39.61 4.19 -50.10
N VAL A 24 -40.44 4.21 -49.05
CA VAL A 24 -40.21 5.00 -47.82
C VAL A 24 -39.25 4.30 -46.87
N MET A 25 -39.38 2.99 -46.75
CA MET A 25 -38.53 2.08 -45.96
C MET A 25 -37.87 1.07 -46.91
N PRO A 26 -36.81 1.47 -47.62
CA PRO A 26 -36.07 0.53 -48.47
C PRO A 26 -35.53 -0.62 -47.63
N ASP A 27 -35.45 -1.81 -48.24
CA ASP A 27 -34.89 -3.00 -47.60
C ASP A 27 -33.56 -2.65 -46.95
N GLU A 28 -33.47 -2.88 -45.63
CA GLU A 28 -32.26 -2.63 -44.86
C GLU A 28 -31.11 -3.41 -45.51
N ARG A 29 -30.19 -2.68 -46.15
CA ARG A 29 -28.96 -3.26 -46.67
C ARG A 29 -28.13 -3.66 -45.46
N HIS A 30 -28.23 -4.92 -45.05
CA HIS A 30 -27.35 -5.55 -44.06
C HIS A 30 -25.97 -5.74 -44.69
N GLY A 31 -25.26 -4.63 -44.83
CA GLY A 31 -23.92 -4.53 -45.36
C GLY A 31 -23.24 -3.39 -44.64
N ARG A 32 -22.03 -3.66 -44.13
CA ARG A 32 -21.20 -2.72 -43.39
C ARG A 32 -21.19 -1.37 -44.11
N VAL A 33 -21.87 -0.37 -43.54
CA VAL A 33 -21.78 1.02 -43.99
C VAL A 33 -20.32 1.42 -43.84
N ARG A 34 -19.56 1.34 -44.93
CA ARG A 34 -18.25 1.97 -45.05
C ARG A 34 -18.54 3.45 -45.21
N GLY A 35 -18.79 4.13 -44.09
CA GLY A 35 -18.65 5.56 -44.06
C GLY A 35 -17.21 5.87 -44.48
N GLU A 36 -17.04 6.68 -45.52
CA GLU A 36 -15.77 7.32 -45.78
C GLU A 36 -15.46 8.22 -44.58
N GLY A 37 -14.75 7.64 -43.64
CA GLY A 37 -14.20 8.29 -42.48
C GLY A 37 -12.92 7.52 -42.17
N LEU A 38 -11.86 8.26 -41.91
CA LEU A 38 -10.57 7.76 -41.43
C LEU A 38 -10.72 7.17 -40.02
N GLY A 39 -11.54 6.12 -39.89
CA GLY A 39 -11.77 5.38 -38.66
C GLY A 39 -11.00 4.08 -38.70
N VAL A 40 -10.32 3.76 -37.59
CA VAL A 40 -9.67 2.46 -37.41
C VAL A 40 -10.71 1.36 -37.65
N THR A 41 -10.48 0.54 -38.69
CA THR A 41 -11.35 -0.59 -38.95
C THR A 41 -11.34 -1.53 -37.74
N PRO A 42 -12.48 -2.13 -37.34
CA PRO A 42 -12.54 -3.02 -36.17
C PRO A 42 -11.51 -4.17 -36.18
N THR A 43 -11.03 -4.55 -37.36
CA THR A 43 -9.95 -5.52 -37.56
C THR A 43 -8.61 -5.05 -36.99
N ALA A 44 -8.34 -3.74 -36.95
CA ALA A 44 -7.16 -3.15 -36.32
C ALA A 44 -7.29 -3.05 -34.79
N PHE A 45 -8.51 -2.85 -34.28
CA PHE A 45 -8.78 -2.79 -32.84
C PHE A 45 -8.52 -4.15 -32.16
N PHE A 46 -8.90 -5.24 -32.82
CA PHE A 46 -8.73 -6.60 -32.26
C PHE A 46 -7.30 -7.15 -32.40
N ARG A 47 -6.51 -6.69 -33.38
CA ARG A 47 -5.11 -7.12 -33.55
C ARG A 47 -4.13 -6.47 -32.57
N SER A 48 -4.50 -5.34 -31.94
CA SER A 48 -3.64 -4.59 -31.02
C SER A 48 -3.60 -5.17 -29.60
N GLN A 49 -4.62 -5.94 -29.20
CA GLN A 49 -4.75 -6.41 -27.81
C GLN A 49 -3.82 -7.58 -27.45
N THR A 50 -3.26 -8.31 -28.42
CA THR A 50 -2.43 -9.50 -28.13
C THR A 50 -0.98 -9.16 -27.79
N ALA A 51 -0.45 -8.03 -28.27
CA ALA A 51 0.92 -7.61 -28.00
C ALA A 51 1.09 -6.95 -26.61
N SER A 52 0.07 -6.21 -26.14
CA SER A 52 0.13 -5.49 -24.85
C SER A 52 -0.01 -6.41 -23.62
N SER A 53 -0.69 -7.55 -23.77
CA SER A 53 -0.86 -8.54 -22.70
C SER A 53 0.47 -9.14 -22.24
N THR A 54 1.38 -9.45 -23.17
CA THR A 54 2.68 -10.07 -22.84
C THR A 54 3.63 -9.06 -22.18
N SER A 55 3.66 -7.81 -22.66
CA SER A 55 4.49 -6.74 -22.06
C SER A 55 4.01 -6.30 -20.68
N ASN A 56 2.71 -6.41 -20.41
CA ASN A 56 2.15 -6.11 -19.09
C ASN A 56 2.48 -7.23 -18.10
N SER A 57 2.44 -8.50 -18.54
CA SER A 57 2.83 -9.67 -17.73
C SER A 57 4.27 -9.58 -17.21
N THR A 58 5.24 -9.23 -18.06
CA THR A 58 6.65 -9.10 -17.63
C THR A 58 6.83 -7.98 -16.62
N ARG A 59 6.19 -6.82 -16.87
CA ARG A 59 6.26 -5.67 -15.97
C ARG A 59 5.61 -5.95 -14.60
N ILE A 60 4.52 -6.72 -14.58
CA ILE A 60 3.88 -7.14 -13.33
C ILE A 60 4.83 -8.03 -12.52
N ASN A 61 5.44 -9.04 -13.16
CA ASN A 61 6.41 -9.92 -12.47
C ASN A 61 7.61 -9.12 -11.92
N ASP A 62 8.15 -8.18 -12.69
CA ASP A 62 9.27 -7.34 -12.25
C ASP A 62 8.89 -6.50 -11.03
N LEU A 63 7.68 -5.94 -11.01
CA LEU A 63 7.17 -5.17 -9.88
C LEU A 63 6.92 -6.06 -8.65
N GLU A 64 6.40 -7.27 -8.84
CA GLU A 64 6.21 -8.23 -7.74
C GLU A 64 7.54 -8.62 -7.09
N HIS A 65 8.58 -8.86 -7.90
CA HIS A 65 9.94 -9.10 -7.40
C HIS A 65 10.49 -7.90 -6.63
N GLN A 66 10.34 -6.68 -7.15
CA GLN A 66 10.78 -5.47 -6.46
C GLN A 66 10.06 -5.28 -5.12
N VAL A 67 8.75 -5.54 -5.07
CA VAL A 67 7.98 -5.46 -3.82
C VAL A 67 8.44 -6.51 -2.82
N SER A 68 8.73 -7.73 -3.28
CA SER A 68 9.27 -8.79 -2.43
C SER A 68 10.63 -8.43 -1.85
N ASP A 69 11.54 -7.90 -2.67
CA ASP A 69 12.86 -7.44 -2.24
C ASP A 69 12.79 -6.27 -1.26
N LEU A 70 11.89 -5.32 -1.50
CA LEU A 70 11.68 -4.18 -0.61
C LEU A 70 11.13 -4.63 0.74
N LYS A 71 10.18 -5.57 0.77
CA LYS A 71 9.66 -6.15 2.02
C LYS A 71 10.78 -6.81 2.83
N ARG A 72 11.60 -7.65 2.20
CA ARG A 72 12.73 -8.30 2.85
C ARG A 72 13.72 -7.28 3.43
N LYS A 73 14.07 -6.24 2.67
CA LYS A 73 14.96 -5.18 3.15
C LYS A 73 14.37 -4.40 4.32
N LEU A 74 13.05 -4.21 4.33
CA LEU A 74 12.35 -3.55 5.43
C LEU A 74 12.46 -4.40 6.70
N GLU A 75 12.15 -5.69 6.61
CA GLU A 75 12.26 -6.63 7.74
C GLU A 75 13.69 -6.69 8.29
N GLU A 76 14.71 -6.80 7.41
CA GLU A 76 16.11 -6.76 7.82
C GLU A 76 16.48 -5.47 8.56
N LYS A 77 15.93 -4.33 8.12
CA LYS A 77 16.16 -3.02 8.73
C LYS A 77 15.45 -2.85 10.06
N ASP A 78 14.23 -3.37 10.18
CA ASP A 78 13.47 -3.35 11.43
C ASP A 78 14.18 -4.20 12.48
N GLU A 79 14.62 -5.40 12.13
CA GLU A 79 15.41 -6.24 13.04
C GLU A 79 16.75 -5.58 13.44
N GLU A 80 17.44 -4.93 12.50
CA GLU A 80 18.67 -4.18 12.78
C GLU A 80 18.40 -3.04 13.79
N MET A 81 17.29 -2.33 13.60
CA MET A 81 16.89 -1.25 14.50
C MET A 81 16.56 -1.77 15.90
N GLU A 82 15.79 -2.84 16.00
CA GLU A 82 15.46 -3.48 17.28
C GLU A 82 16.72 -3.94 18.02
N ARG A 83 17.68 -4.57 17.31
CA ARG A 83 18.97 -4.96 17.89
C ARG A 83 19.74 -3.76 18.45
N ARG A 84 19.78 -2.65 17.72
CA ARG A 84 20.46 -1.43 18.16
C ARG A 84 19.80 -0.77 19.35
N ILE A 85 18.46 -0.77 19.40
CA ILE A 85 17.71 -0.23 20.55
C ILE A 85 18.04 -1.05 21.79
N LYS A 86 17.95 -2.37 21.68
CA LYS A 86 18.24 -3.29 22.79
C LYS A 86 19.66 -3.14 23.32
N GLU A 87 20.65 -3.09 22.43
CA GLU A 87 22.05 -2.89 22.82
C GLU A 87 22.25 -1.58 23.59
N ARG A 88 21.60 -0.51 23.12
CA ARG A 88 21.67 0.79 23.77
C ARG A 88 21.00 0.76 25.15
N ASP A 89 19.85 0.14 25.26
CA ASP A 89 19.12 0.02 26.53
C ASP A 89 19.92 -0.82 27.54
N ASP A 90 20.51 -1.94 27.11
CA ASP A 90 21.40 -2.77 27.94
C ASP A 90 22.64 -1.99 28.41
N GLU A 91 23.19 -1.10 27.57
CA GLU A 91 24.32 -0.23 27.92
C GLU A 91 23.89 0.82 28.96
N TYR A 92 22.75 1.48 28.75
CA TYR A 92 22.20 2.46 29.70
C TYR A 92 21.93 1.81 31.06
N GLU A 93 21.35 0.62 31.09
CA GLU A 93 21.07 -0.11 32.32
C GLU A 93 22.37 -0.47 33.06
N ARG A 94 23.39 -0.97 32.34
CA ARG A 94 24.72 -1.22 32.92
C ARG A 94 25.33 0.04 33.51
N ARG A 95 25.25 1.17 32.81
CA ARG A 95 25.82 2.44 33.26
C ARG A 95 25.10 3.00 34.49
N MET A 96 23.77 2.88 34.53
CA MET A 96 22.98 3.29 35.69
C MET A 96 23.33 2.43 36.91
N LYS A 97 23.36 1.11 36.75
CA LYS A 97 23.72 0.20 37.84
C LYS A 97 25.12 0.48 38.38
N ALA A 98 26.10 0.72 37.51
CA ALA A 98 27.46 1.07 37.92
C ALA A 98 27.51 2.39 38.73
N ARG A 99 26.71 3.38 38.35
CA ARG A 99 26.58 4.64 39.10
C ARG A 99 25.94 4.42 40.47
N ASP A 100 24.87 3.63 40.54
CA ASP A 100 24.19 3.35 41.80
C ASP A 100 25.13 2.62 42.77
N GLU A 101 25.89 1.64 42.28
CA GLU A 101 26.92 0.95 43.08
C GLU A 101 28.02 1.90 43.54
N GLU A 102 28.45 2.85 42.71
CA GLU A 102 29.46 3.86 43.09
C GLU A 102 28.93 4.80 44.18
N ILE A 103 27.69 5.27 44.04
CA ILE A 103 27.03 6.12 45.03
C ILE A 103 26.92 5.37 46.37
N GLU A 104 26.56 4.09 46.34
CA GLU A 104 26.48 3.25 47.54
C GLU A 104 27.83 3.13 48.24
N ARG A 105 28.91 2.85 47.48
CA ARG A 105 30.28 2.80 48.02
C ARG A 105 30.69 4.12 48.66
N GLN A 106 30.44 5.24 47.98
CA GLN A 106 30.73 6.57 48.52
C GLN A 106 29.94 6.86 49.80
N ASN A 107 28.67 6.44 49.87
CA ASN A 107 27.85 6.61 51.06
C ASN A 107 28.37 5.79 52.25
N VAL A 108 28.77 4.53 52.00
CA VAL A 108 29.39 3.67 53.02
C VAL A 108 30.70 4.28 53.52
N GLU A 109 31.56 4.74 52.62
CA GLU A 109 32.82 5.38 52.98
C GLU A 109 32.61 6.69 53.76
N ARG A 110 31.68 7.53 53.30
CA ARG A 110 31.32 8.78 53.99
C ARG A 110 30.78 8.51 55.38
N LYS A 111 29.95 7.48 55.55
CA LYS A 111 29.43 7.05 56.86
C LYS A 111 30.56 6.56 57.76
N LYS A 112 31.50 5.76 57.25
CA LYS A 112 32.68 5.32 58.01
C LYS A 112 33.51 6.51 58.49
N ARG A 113 33.87 7.45 57.60
CA ARG A 113 34.59 8.68 57.95
C ARG A 113 33.84 9.57 58.95
N MET A 114 32.51 9.51 58.97
CA MET A 114 31.71 10.22 59.97
C MET A 114 31.80 9.52 61.33
N MET A 115 31.67 8.19 61.35
CA MET A 115 31.80 7.40 62.58
C MET A 115 33.20 7.52 63.18
N ASP A 116 34.26 7.43 62.38
CA ASP A 116 35.64 7.59 62.85
C ASP A 116 35.85 8.96 63.53
N ARG A 117 35.28 10.03 62.96
CA ARG A 117 35.31 11.37 63.56
C ARG A 117 34.50 11.47 64.85
N VAL A 118 33.35 10.80 64.92
CA VAL A 118 32.53 10.76 66.14
C VAL A 118 33.23 9.96 67.24
N GLU A 119 33.86 8.83 66.92
CA GLU A 119 34.66 8.05 67.87
C GLU A 119 35.86 8.85 68.40
N GLU A 120 36.53 9.61 67.53
CA GLU A 120 37.61 10.52 67.92
C GLU A 120 37.10 11.62 68.88
N MET A 121 35.96 12.26 68.57
CA MET A 121 35.37 13.28 69.45
C MET A 121 34.89 12.72 70.79
N LEU A 122 34.39 11.49 70.82
CA LEU A 122 33.92 10.83 72.04
C LEU A 122 35.07 10.22 72.86
N GLY A 123 36.32 10.30 72.39
CA GLY A 123 37.50 9.83 73.13
C GLY A 123 37.55 8.31 73.33
N ILE A 124 36.79 7.54 72.56
CA ILE A 124 36.67 6.07 72.68
C ILE A 124 37.82 5.40 71.94
N ARG A 125 39.08 5.69 72.30
CA ARG A 125 40.18 4.80 71.89
C ARG A 125 40.05 3.52 72.71
N ARG A 126 39.76 2.39 72.07
CA ARG A 126 39.93 1.06 72.67
C ARG A 126 41.38 0.97 73.18
N GLN A 127 41.56 0.99 74.49
CA GLN A 127 42.85 0.58 75.05
C GLN A 127 43.04 -0.90 74.75
N PRO A 128 44.20 -1.32 74.19
CA PRO A 128 44.51 -2.73 74.09
C PRO A 128 44.60 -3.31 75.51
N LEU A 129 43.93 -4.45 75.73
CA LEU A 129 44.11 -5.30 76.92
C LEU A 129 45.49 -5.97 76.87
#